data_AF-A0A2U2JDP6-F1
#
_entry.id   AF-A0A2U2JDP6-F1
#
_cell.length_a   1.000
_cell.length_b   1.000
_cell.length_c   1.000
_cell.angle_alpha   90.00
_cell.angle_beta   90.00
_cell.angle_gamma   90.00
#
_symmetry.space_group_name_H-M   'P 1'
#
loop_
_entity.id
_entity.type
_entity.pdbx_description
1 polymer ?
#
loop_
_entity_poly.entity_id
_entity_poly.type
_entity_poly.pdbx_seq_one_letter_code
_entity_poly.pdbx_strand_id
1 'polypeptide(L)'
;MKKLFLTIAFIFSGILFILAQEETFDLTIEISGMDTDKGKVFIALYNSKENFLKSSKDTKGTSAVVKNKKAVAYFKGLKKGEYAISLFHDENDNKKMDTKIFGIPKEPYGFSNDATGFMGPPKYKDAKFSLDSNKTITISVD
;
A
#
# COMPACT_ATOMS: atom_id res chain seq x y z
N MET A 1 -14.80 53.98 46.93
CA MET A 1 -15.99 53.93 46.07
C MET A 1 -15.74 54.75 44.81
N LYS A 2 -16.27 54.29 43.66
CA LYS A 2 -16.10 54.74 42.25
C LYS A 2 -14.94 53.97 41.55
N LYS A 3 -15.21 52.79 40.96
CA LYS A 3 -15.71 52.52 39.57
C LYS A 3 -14.76 53.11 38.52
N LEU A 4 -14.38 52.53 37.38
CA LEU A 4 -14.59 51.30 36.59
C LEU A 4 -13.75 51.56 35.28
N PHE A 5 -13.69 50.62 34.34
CA PHE A 5 -12.97 50.60 33.04
C PHE A 5 -11.56 49.98 33.14
N LEU A 6 -11.34 48.67 32.97
CA LEU A 6 -11.89 47.70 32.00
C LEU A 6 -11.48 48.06 30.56
N THR A 7 -10.23 47.76 30.20
CA THR A 7 -9.89 47.42 28.82
C THR A 7 -8.82 46.33 28.85
N ILE A 8 -9.34 45.10 28.88
CA ILE A 8 -8.64 43.86 28.60
C ILE A 8 -8.11 43.97 27.16
N ALA A 9 -6.82 44.24 27.01
CA ALA A 9 -6.13 43.95 25.75
C ALA A 9 -5.76 42.47 25.74
N PHE A 10 -6.79 41.60 25.65
CA PHE A 10 -6.59 40.24 25.17
C PHE A 10 -6.21 40.40 23.70
N ILE A 11 -4.91 40.51 23.42
CA ILE A 11 -4.40 40.27 22.07
C ILE A 11 -4.66 38.79 21.83
N PHE A 12 -5.85 38.51 21.30
CA PHE A 12 -6.24 37.24 20.71
C PHE A 12 -5.36 37.08 19.47
N SER A 13 -4.08 36.74 19.68
CA SER A 13 -3.22 36.17 18.66
C SER A 13 -3.74 34.76 18.42
N GLY A 14 -4.87 34.70 17.72
CA GLY A 14 -5.40 33.47 17.16
C GLY A 14 -4.37 33.01 16.14
N ILE A 15 -3.48 32.11 16.55
CA ILE A 15 -2.68 31.32 15.62
C ILE A 15 -3.70 30.52 14.82
N LEU A 16 -4.04 31.02 13.63
CA LEU A 16 -4.75 30.27 12.62
C LEU A 16 -3.79 29.17 12.16
N PHE A 17 -3.81 28.04 12.87
CA PHE A 17 -3.25 26.80 12.37
C PHE A 17 -4.10 26.39 11.18
N ILE A 18 -3.74 26.86 9.98
CA ILE A 18 -4.23 26.28 8.73
C ILE A 18 -3.69 24.87 8.72
N LEU A 19 -4.52 23.89 9.11
CA LEU A 19 -4.23 22.49 8.81
C LEU A 19 -4.29 22.39 7.29
N ALA A 20 -3.15 22.47 6.62
CA ALA A 20 -3.03 22.05 5.24
C ALA A 20 -3.46 20.58 5.20
N GLN A 21 -4.70 20.34 4.76
CA GLN A 21 -5.19 18.98 4.59
C GLN A 21 -4.39 18.39 3.44
N GLU A 22 -3.46 17.51 3.78
CA GLU A 22 -2.68 16.79 2.79
C GLU A 22 -3.66 15.96 1.95
N GLU A 23 -3.68 16.18 0.64
CA GLU A 23 -4.53 15.41 -0.25
C GLU A 23 -4.17 13.93 -0.12
N THR A 24 -5.21 13.11 0.09
CA THR A 24 -5.05 11.67 0.17
C THR A 24 -5.96 10.98 -0.83
N PHE A 25 -5.53 9.82 -1.28
CA PHE A 25 -6.15 9.03 -2.32
C PHE A 25 -6.32 7.58 -1.90
N ASP A 26 -7.37 6.95 -2.41
CA ASP A 26 -7.65 5.55 -2.22
C ASP A 26 -7.11 4.73 -3.40
N LEU A 27 -6.50 3.60 -3.09
CA LEU A 27 -5.98 2.64 -4.06
C LEU A 27 -6.75 1.32 -3.93
N THR A 28 -7.37 0.90 -5.02
CA THR A 28 -7.99 -0.42 -5.18
C THR A 28 -7.07 -1.30 -6.03
N ILE A 29 -6.88 -2.55 -5.61
CA ILE A 29 -6.02 -3.52 -6.29
C ILE A 29 -6.90 -4.71 -6.64
N GLU A 30 -7.10 -4.93 -7.93
CA GLU A 30 -7.80 -6.10 -8.47
C GLU A 30 -6.77 -7.17 -8.84
N ILE A 31 -6.93 -8.36 -8.28
CA ILE A 31 -5.95 -9.44 -8.38
C ILE A 31 -6.61 -10.60 -9.10
N SER A 32 -5.92 -11.15 -10.10
CA SER A 32 -6.40 -12.26 -10.93
C SER A 32 -5.28 -13.25 -11.24
N GLY A 33 -5.61 -14.36 -11.91
CA GLY A 33 -4.64 -15.40 -12.26
C GLY A 33 -4.53 -16.54 -11.25
N MET A 34 -5.30 -16.52 -10.16
CA MET A 34 -5.24 -17.57 -9.14
C MET A 34 -5.87 -18.87 -9.63
N ASP A 35 -5.23 -19.99 -9.35
CA ASP A 35 -5.73 -21.31 -9.76
C ASP A 35 -6.86 -21.81 -8.86
N THR A 36 -6.83 -21.43 -7.58
CA THR A 36 -7.76 -21.89 -6.54
C THR A 36 -8.37 -20.73 -5.75
N ASP A 37 -9.50 -20.99 -5.08
CA ASP A 37 -10.14 -20.06 -4.14
C ASP A 37 -9.64 -20.24 -2.69
N LYS A 38 -8.57 -21.02 -2.48
CA LYS A 38 -8.08 -21.32 -1.14
C LYS A 38 -7.31 -20.15 -0.57
N GLY A 39 -7.43 -19.93 0.74
CA GLY A 39 -6.59 -18.97 1.45
C GLY A 39 -6.82 -17.51 1.05
N LYS A 40 -5.73 -16.74 1.02
CA LYS A 40 -5.76 -15.28 0.85
C LYS A 40 -4.58 -14.81 0.02
N VAL A 41 -4.73 -13.65 -0.59
CA VAL A 41 -3.59 -12.90 -1.11
C VAL A 41 -3.10 -11.94 -0.03
N PHE A 42 -1.80 -11.96 0.24
CA PHE A 42 -1.12 -10.95 1.04
C PHE A 42 -0.50 -9.91 0.13
N ILE A 43 -0.68 -8.63 0.46
CA ILE A 43 -0.27 -7.50 -0.36
C ILE A 43 0.58 -6.57 0.49
N ALA A 44 1.76 -6.23 -0.01
CA ALA A 44 2.65 -5.22 0.56
C ALA A 44 2.76 -4.03 -0.38
N LEU A 45 2.57 -2.83 0.17
CA LEU A 45 2.70 -1.54 -0.51
C LEU A 45 3.96 -0.83 -0.01
N TYR A 46 4.81 -0.46 -0.94
CA TYR A 46 6.09 0.23 -0.71
C TYR A 46 6.02 1.65 -1.29
N ASN A 47 6.67 2.60 -0.64
CA ASN A 47 6.73 4.01 -1.05
C ASN A 47 8.16 4.50 -1.37
N SER A 48 9.15 3.61 -1.38
CA SER A 48 10.53 3.96 -1.70
C SER A 48 11.29 2.80 -2.32
N LYS A 49 12.33 3.14 -3.08
CA LYS A 49 13.23 2.17 -3.71
C LYS A 49 14.04 1.40 -2.68
N GLU A 50 14.45 2.07 -1.59
CA GLU A 50 15.34 1.54 -0.56
C GLU A 50 14.67 0.44 0.26
N ASN A 51 13.35 0.56 0.45
CA ASN A 51 12.51 -0.34 1.23
C ASN A 51 11.79 -1.39 0.37
N PHE A 52 11.86 -1.31 -0.96
CA PHE A 52 11.19 -2.26 -1.83
C PHE A 52 11.60 -3.69 -1.50
N LEU A 53 10.61 -4.55 -1.21
CA LEU A 53 10.77 -5.95 -0.80
C LEU A 53 11.47 -6.17 0.56
N LYS A 54 11.52 -5.11 1.38
CA LYS A 54 11.98 -5.19 2.78
C LYS A 54 10.84 -4.82 3.69
N SER A 55 10.68 -5.55 4.79
CA SER A 55 9.77 -5.12 5.84
C SER A 55 10.36 -3.91 6.55
N SER A 56 9.71 -2.75 6.40
CA SER A 56 10.07 -1.51 7.11
C SER A 56 8.83 -0.89 7.77
N LYS A 57 9.04 0.09 8.65
CA LYS A 57 7.94 0.86 9.28
C LYS A 57 7.05 1.60 8.26
N ASP A 58 7.56 1.82 7.05
CA ASP A 58 6.88 2.54 5.98
C ASP A 58 6.13 1.59 5.03
N THR A 59 6.32 0.27 5.19
CA THR A 59 5.62 -0.74 4.42
C THR A 59 4.20 -0.91 4.97
N LYS A 60 3.19 -0.78 4.11
CA LYS A 60 1.80 -1.05 4.48
C LYS A 60 1.40 -2.42 3.97
N GLY A 61 0.81 -3.24 4.84
CA GLY A 61 0.33 -4.58 4.50
C GLY A 61 -1.19 -4.67 4.56
N THR A 62 -1.78 -5.48 3.69
CA THR A 62 -3.18 -5.91 3.79
C THR A 62 -3.33 -7.33 3.24
N SER A 63 -4.53 -7.91 3.36
CA SER A 63 -4.85 -9.20 2.77
C SER A 63 -6.26 -9.20 2.18
N ALA A 64 -6.47 -10.01 1.15
CA ALA A 64 -7.77 -10.18 0.51
C ALA A 64 -8.11 -11.67 0.36
N VAL A 65 -9.35 -12.03 0.67
CA VAL A 65 -9.85 -13.40 0.49
C VAL A 65 -10.04 -13.66 -1.00
N VAL A 66 -9.59 -14.84 -1.45
CA VAL A 66 -9.79 -15.27 -2.84
C VAL A 66 -11.22 -15.78 -3.02
N LYS A 67 -11.90 -15.30 -4.05
CA LYS A 67 -13.22 -15.76 -4.47
C LYS A 67 -13.32 -15.73 -5.99
N ASN A 68 -13.83 -16.80 -6.59
CA ASN A 68 -13.93 -16.93 -8.05
C ASN A 68 -12.59 -16.64 -8.76
N LYS A 69 -11.49 -17.14 -8.19
CA LYS A 69 -10.12 -16.98 -8.69
C LYS A 69 -9.66 -15.53 -8.79
N LYS A 70 -10.27 -14.65 -7.99
CA LYS A 70 -10.00 -13.21 -7.93
C LYS A 70 -9.95 -12.73 -6.48
N ALA A 71 -9.30 -11.60 -6.26
CA ALA A 71 -9.25 -10.93 -4.96
C ALA A 71 -9.23 -9.41 -5.18
N VAL A 72 -9.77 -8.65 -4.22
CA VAL A 72 -9.74 -7.20 -4.24
C VAL A 72 -9.23 -6.68 -2.92
N ALA A 73 -8.19 -5.86 -2.97
CA ALA A 73 -7.57 -5.23 -1.80
C ALA A 73 -7.70 -3.70 -1.87
N TYR A 74 -7.68 -3.07 -0.70
CA TYR A 74 -7.88 -1.62 -0.58
C TYR A 74 -6.81 -1.02 0.34
N PHE A 75 -6.24 0.10 -0.10
CA PHE A 75 -5.49 1.02 0.74
C PHE A 75 -6.17 2.38 0.70
N LYS A 76 -6.47 2.94 1.86
CA LYS A 76 -7.18 4.23 1.97
C LYS A 76 -6.28 5.32 2.52
N GLY A 77 -6.57 6.55 2.15
CA GLY A 77 -5.89 7.73 2.72
C GLY A 77 -4.38 7.72 2.45
N LEU A 78 -3.96 7.27 1.27
CA LEU A 78 -2.55 7.32 0.86
C LEU A 78 -2.20 8.73 0.39
N LYS A 79 -1.01 9.21 0.79
CA LYS A 79 -0.52 10.50 0.31
C LYS A 79 -0.25 10.44 -1.19
N LYS A 80 -0.27 11.60 -1.86
CA LYS A 80 0.29 11.71 -3.21
C LYS A 80 1.72 11.19 -3.24
N GLY A 81 2.06 10.32 -4.17
CA GLY A 81 3.42 9.77 -4.24
C GLY A 81 3.62 8.66 -5.26
N GLU A 82 4.82 8.09 -5.25
CA GLU A 82 5.14 6.88 -6.01
C GLU A 82 5.05 5.67 -5.09
N TYR A 83 4.48 4.59 -5.61
CA TYR A 83 4.27 3.35 -4.89
C TYR A 83 4.64 2.15 -5.74
N ALA A 84 4.98 1.03 -5.10
CA ALA A 84 5.09 -0.28 -5.74
C ALA A 84 4.42 -1.33 -4.85
N ILE A 85 3.94 -2.40 -5.47
CA ILE A 85 3.28 -3.52 -4.80
C ILE A 85 4.03 -4.81 -5.06
N SER A 86 4.12 -5.64 -4.02
CA SER A 86 4.32 -7.08 -4.17
C SER A 86 3.17 -7.81 -3.51
N LEU A 87 2.78 -8.96 -4.06
CA LEU A 87 1.74 -9.79 -3.49
C LEU A 87 2.06 -11.27 -3.67
N PHE A 88 1.42 -12.11 -2.85
CA PHE A 88 1.45 -13.56 -3.02
C PHE A 88 0.17 -14.22 -2.51
N HIS A 89 -0.20 -15.32 -3.16
CA HIS A 89 -1.37 -16.13 -2.85
C HIS A 89 -0.98 -17.26 -1.90
N ASP A 90 -1.29 -17.07 -0.61
CA ASP A 90 -1.07 -18.07 0.44
C ASP A 90 -2.19 -19.11 0.41
N GLU A 91 -1.98 -20.17 -0.36
CA GLU A 91 -2.95 -21.27 -0.47
C GLU A 91 -2.98 -22.16 0.79
N ASN A 92 -1.91 -22.14 1.59
CA ASN A 92 -1.70 -23.04 2.71
C ASN A 92 -1.95 -22.42 4.11
N ASP A 93 -2.29 -21.12 4.14
CA ASP A 93 -2.67 -20.32 5.31
C ASP A 93 -1.58 -20.22 6.40
N ASN A 94 -0.31 -20.25 6.00
CA ASN A 94 0.82 -20.09 6.94
C ASN A 94 1.32 -18.64 7.08
N LYS A 95 0.74 -17.71 6.30
CA LYS A 95 0.95 -16.26 6.34
C LYS A 95 2.35 -15.82 5.93
N LYS A 96 3.09 -16.65 5.20
CA LYS A 96 4.43 -16.34 4.71
C LYS A 96 4.62 -16.87 3.29
N MET A 97 5.44 -16.18 2.52
CA MET A 97 5.90 -16.69 1.23
C MET A 97 6.78 -17.92 1.46
N ASP A 98 6.30 -19.09 1.07
CA ASP A 98 7.11 -20.30 1.06
C ASP A 98 8.05 -20.32 -0.14
N THR A 99 9.28 -20.78 0.11
CA THR A 99 10.32 -20.81 -0.92
C THR A 99 10.97 -22.19 -1.05
N LYS A 100 11.54 -22.48 -2.23
CA LYS A 100 12.42 -23.62 -2.52
C LYS A 100 13.88 -23.21 -2.29
N ILE A 101 14.80 -24.06 -2.76
CA ILE A 101 16.24 -23.78 -2.81
C ILE A 101 16.46 -22.45 -3.55
N PHE A 102 17.42 -21.65 -3.07
CA PHE A 102 17.75 -20.32 -3.60
C PHE A 102 16.60 -19.29 -3.52
N GLY A 103 15.60 -19.50 -2.67
CA GLY A 103 14.55 -18.51 -2.39
C GLY A 103 13.46 -18.42 -3.47
N ILE A 104 13.38 -19.41 -4.37
CA ILE A 104 12.37 -19.44 -5.44
C ILE A 104 10.98 -19.61 -4.82
N PRO A 105 10.00 -18.73 -5.09
CA PRO A 105 8.63 -18.85 -4.60
C PRO A 105 8.00 -20.22 -4.91
N LYS A 106 7.27 -20.76 -3.93
CA LYS A 106 6.38 -21.93 -4.11
C LYS A 106 4.94 -21.53 -4.38
N GLU A 107 4.58 -20.32 -3.96
CA GLU A 107 3.23 -19.78 -4.04
C GLU A 107 3.13 -18.79 -5.20
N PRO A 108 1.95 -18.67 -5.84
CA PRO A 108 1.73 -17.68 -6.87
C PRO A 108 2.01 -16.26 -6.34
N TYR A 109 2.69 -15.44 -7.13
CA TYR A 109 3.11 -14.11 -6.72
C TYR A 109 2.97 -13.10 -7.85
N GLY A 110 2.99 -11.82 -7.50
CA GLY A 110 2.86 -10.75 -8.48
C GLY A 110 3.41 -9.43 -7.98
N PHE A 111 3.65 -8.51 -8.91
CA PHE A 111 4.09 -7.16 -8.63
C PHE A 111 3.24 -6.17 -9.42
N SER A 112 3.14 -4.92 -8.95
CA SER A 112 2.50 -3.88 -9.75
C SER A 112 3.18 -3.71 -11.12
N ASN A 113 2.40 -3.27 -12.11
CA ASN A 113 2.77 -3.24 -13.53
C ASN A 113 3.08 -4.62 -14.14
N ASP A 114 2.66 -5.72 -13.49
CA ASP A 114 3.02 -7.09 -13.84
C ASP A 114 4.53 -7.23 -14.10
N ALA A 115 5.33 -6.52 -13.28
CA ALA A 115 6.76 -6.42 -13.46
C ALA A 115 7.44 -7.76 -13.11
N THR A 116 8.28 -8.24 -14.02
CA THR A 116 9.04 -9.49 -13.85
C THR A 116 10.55 -9.23 -13.79
N GLY A 117 11.28 -10.13 -13.14
CA GLY A 117 12.75 -10.13 -13.09
C GLY A 117 13.31 -11.40 -13.72
N PHE A 118 14.51 -11.31 -14.30
CA PHE A 118 15.17 -12.46 -14.95
C PHE A 118 15.87 -13.40 -13.96
N MET A 119 16.47 -12.84 -12.89
CA MET A 119 17.16 -13.59 -11.84
C MET A 119 16.83 -12.99 -10.47
N GLY A 120 15.60 -13.21 -10.02
CA GLY A 120 15.05 -12.65 -8.79
C GLY A 120 13.89 -11.68 -9.07
N PRO A 121 13.47 -10.91 -8.06
CA PRO A 121 12.34 -9.98 -8.20
C PRO A 121 12.64 -8.84 -9.19
N PRO A 122 11.60 -8.15 -9.71
CA PRO A 122 11.77 -6.98 -10.56
C PRO A 122 12.47 -5.84 -9.81
N LYS A 123 12.98 -4.85 -10.56
CA LYS A 123 13.49 -3.61 -9.96
C LYS A 123 12.32 -2.71 -9.58
N TYR A 124 12.48 -1.92 -8.51
CA TYR A 124 11.48 -0.92 -8.10
C TYR A 124 11.03 -0.01 -9.25
N LYS A 125 11.95 0.39 -10.13
CA LYS A 125 11.63 1.26 -11.28
C LYS A 125 10.62 0.64 -12.25
N ASP A 126 10.55 -0.68 -12.32
CA ASP A 126 9.68 -1.42 -13.22
C ASP A 126 8.32 -1.69 -12.54
N ALA A 127 8.32 -1.85 -11.22
CA ALA A 127 7.10 -2.06 -10.45
C ALA A 127 6.39 -0.77 -9.99
N LYS A 128 7.06 0.39 -9.99
CA LYS A 128 6.48 1.62 -9.43
C LYS A 128 5.39 2.24 -10.30
N PHE A 129 4.43 2.91 -9.66
CA PHE A 129 3.39 3.72 -10.29
C PHE A 129 3.14 4.99 -9.45
N SER A 130 2.61 6.03 -10.07
CA SER A 130 2.24 7.28 -9.39
C SER A 130 0.80 7.22 -8.89
N LEU A 131 0.56 7.66 -7.65
CA LEU A 131 -0.76 7.85 -7.06
C LEU A 131 -0.97 9.35 -6.81
N ASP A 132 -1.79 9.98 -7.65
CA ASP A 132 -2.13 11.41 -7.65
C ASP A 132 -3.64 11.66 -7.66
N SER A 133 -4.41 10.58 -7.59
CA SER A 133 -5.86 10.49 -7.65
C SER A 133 -6.28 9.11 -7.15
N ASN A 134 -7.56 8.94 -6.79
CA ASN A 134 -8.08 7.60 -6.50
C ASN A 134 -7.83 6.69 -7.71
N LYS A 135 -7.25 5.51 -7.47
CA LYS A 135 -6.77 4.65 -8.54
C LYS A 135 -7.19 3.21 -8.31
N THR A 136 -7.59 2.54 -9.39
CA THR A 136 -7.67 1.08 -9.46
C THR A 136 -6.55 0.58 -10.34
N ILE A 137 -5.84 -0.46 -9.90
CA ILE A 137 -4.87 -1.18 -10.71
C ILE A 137 -5.20 -2.67 -10.72
N THR A 138 -4.81 -3.35 -11.78
CA THR A 138 -4.91 -4.81 -11.89
C THR A 138 -3.52 -5.43 -11.80
N ILE A 139 -3.41 -6.54 -11.10
CA ILE A 139 -2.18 -7.34 -10.99
C ILE A 139 -2.54 -8.81 -11.24
N SER A 140 -1.76 -9.48 -12.08
CA SER A 140 -1.86 -10.92 -12.27
C SER A 140 -0.86 -11.63 -11.36
N VAL A 141 -1.25 -12.77 -10.79
CA VAL A 141 -0.29 -13.70 -10.19
C VAL A 141 0.29 -14.60 -11.27
N ASP A 142 1.58 -14.89 -11.15
CA ASP A 142 2.32 -15.89 -11.93
C ASP A 142 2.33 -17.26 -11.22
#